data_AF-A0A562MQX2-F1
#
_entry.id   AF-A0A562MQX2-F1
#
_cell.length_a   1.000
_cell.length_b   1.000
_cell.length_c   1.000
_cell.angle_alpha   90.00
_cell.angle_beta   90.00
_cell.angle_gamma   90.00
#
_symmetry.space_group_name_H-M   'P 1'
#
loop_
_entity.id
_entity.type
_entity.pdbx_description
1 polymer ?
#
loop_
_entity_poly.entity_id
_entity_poly.type
_entity_poly.pdbx_seq_one_letter_code
_entity_poly.pdbx_strand_id
1 'polypeptide(L)'
;MKRMQEKDIPAFVQEVVASGCDICAVGPSCYCFGDTDVPRDKRRGLYKKLGEIDARYGSRDHLRYQIAAHLASIGRYIDAPPMEEEDWIDNEAPELADVTPYDVAHLPIYAVLLMAEAKGADWRIVARATLNIDPERQPERARRAWASHLARARWLATSDLLQ
;
A
#
# COMPACT_ATOMS: atom_id res chain seq x y z
N MET A 1 -1.94 -17.80 6.15
CA MET A 1 -2.52 -16.76 7.03
C MET A 1 -4.00 -16.62 6.70
N LYS A 2 -4.88 -16.36 7.67
CA LYS A 2 -6.31 -16.16 7.40
C LYS A 2 -6.49 -14.92 6.51
N ARG A 3 -7.47 -14.95 5.60
CA ARG A 3 -7.82 -13.85 4.70
C ARG A 3 -9.30 -13.53 4.92
N MET A 4 -9.59 -12.27 5.20
CA MET A 4 -10.95 -11.79 5.46
C MET A 4 -11.81 -11.87 4.19
N GLN A 5 -13.12 -12.05 4.30
CA GLN A 5 -14.03 -12.00 3.16
C GLN A 5 -14.85 -10.71 3.17
N GLU A 6 -15.36 -10.29 2.00
CA GLU A 6 -16.14 -9.04 1.88
C GLU A 6 -17.38 -9.01 2.80
N LYS A 7 -18.05 -10.16 2.96
CA LYS A 7 -19.19 -10.31 3.89
C LYS A 7 -18.84 -10.04 5.35
N ASP A 8 -17.56 -10.12 5.72
CA ASP A 8 -17.10 -9.93 7.10
C ASP A 8 -16.90 -8.44 7.44
N ILE A 9 -16.93 -7.54 6.44
CA ILE A 9 -16.62 -6.11 6.59
C ILE A 9 -17.46 -5.42 7.66
N PRO A 10 -18.81 -5.56 7.70
CA PRO A 10 -19.61 -4.89 8.71
C PRO A 10 -19.25 -5.33 10.13
N ALA A 11 -19.05 -6.63 10.35
CA ALA A 11 -18.70 -7.17 11.66
C ALA A 11 -17.30 -6.69 12.12
N PHE A 12 -16.33 -6.71 11.20
CA PHE A 12 -14.99 -6.20 11.46
C PHE A 12 -14.99 -4.72 11.87
N VAL A 13 -15.69 -3.87 11.11
CA VAL A 13 -15.78 -2.43 11.40
C VAL A 13 -16.44 -2.19 12.76
N GLN A 14 -17.51 -2.92 13.08
CA GLN A 14 -18.16 -2.85 14.39
C GLN A 14 -17.22 -3.24 15.54
N GLU A 15 -16.45 -4.32 15.40
CA GLU A 15 -15.49 -4.73 16.42
C GLU A 15 -14.36 -3.70 16.62
N VAL A 16 -13.86 -3.10 15.54
CA VAL A 16 -12.84 -2.02 15.63
C VAL A 16 -13.40 -0.82 16.38
N VAL A 17 -14.61 -0.36 16.04
CA VAL A 17 -15.26 0.76 16.74
C VAL A 17 -15.51 0.42 18.21
N ALA A 18 -15.98 -0.79 18.51
CA ALA A 18 -16.21 -1.25 19.87
C ALA A 18 -14.92 -1.35 20.72
N SER A 19 -13.75 -1.45 20.08
CA SER A 19 -12.46 -1.40 20.78
C SER A 19 -12.13 -0.02 21.35
N GLY A 20 -12.81 1.03 20.87
CA GLY A 20 -12.53 2.43 21.12
C GLY A 20 -11.57 3.06 20.10
N CYS A 21 -11.26 2.34 19.02
CA CYS A 21 -10.49 2.87 17.90
C CYS A 21 -11.40 3.70 16.99
N ASP A 22 -10.92 4.85 16.51
CA ASP A 22 -11.53 5.46 15.34
C ASP A 22 -11.09 4.71 14.07
N ILE A 23 -12.02 4.54 13.13
CA ILE A 23 -11.76 3.98 11.82
C ILE A 23 -12.56 4.78 10.80
N CYS A 24 -11.84 5.33 9.81
CA CYS A 24 -12.42 6.20 8.81
C CYS A 24 -11.86 5.88 7.42
N ALA A 25 -12.70 6.00 6.40
CA ALA A 25 -12.25 6.08 5.03
C ALA A 25 -11.53 7.41 4.79
N VAL A 26 -10.46 7.37 4.00
CA VAL A 26 -9.72 8.56 3.54
C VAL A 26 -9.79 8.54 2.03
N GLY A 27 -10.67 9.37 1.47
CA GLY A 27 -11.03 9.29 0.05
C GLY A 27 -11.60 7.91 -0.35
N PRO A 28 -11.59 7.58 -1.65
CA PRO A 28 -12.20 6.34 -2.16
C PRO A 28 -11.29 5.10 -2.07
N SER A 29 -10.02 5.27 -1.72
CA SER A 29 -8.98 4.27 -1.95
C SER A 29 -8.36 3.66 -0.70
N CYS A 30 -8.47 4.31 0.45
CA CYS A 30 -7.90 3.80 1.70
C CYS A 30 -8.78 4.09 2.92
N TYR A 31 -8.41 3.45 4.03
CA TYR A 31 -8.97 3.70 5.34
C TYR A 31 -7.82 3.68 6.36
N CYS A 32 -8.00 4.35 7.49
CA CYS A 32 -7.00 4.39 8.55
C CYS A 32 -7.63 4.09 9.91
N PHE A 33 -6.81 3.57 10.82
CA PHE A 33 -7.11 3.54 12.24
C PHE A 33 -6.58 4.81 12.88
N GLY A 34 -7.44 5.56 13.54
CA GLY A 34 -7.08 6.77 14.28
C GLY A 34 -6.95 6.48 15.77
N ASP A 35 -5.77 6.75 16.33
CA ASP A 35 -5.52 6.72 17.78
C ASP A 35 -5.14 8.10 18.35
N THR A 36 -5.24 9.14 17.53
CA THR A 36 -4.89 10.53 17.88
C THR A 36 -5.58 10.97 19.17
N ASP A 37 -6.87 10.65 19.29
CA ASP A 37 -7.70 11.01 20.44
C ASP A 37 -7.57 10.04 21.63
N VAL A 38 -6.78 8.98 21.49
CA VAL A 38 -6.61 7.95 22.51
C VAL A 38 -5.50 8.36 23.48
N PRO A 39 -5.79 8.52 24.79
CA PRO A 39 -4.78 8.82 25.80
C PRO A 39 -3.63 7.81 25.77
N ARG A 40 -2.39 8.28 25.91
CA ARG A 40 -1.17 7.45 25.73
C ARG A 40 -1.15 6.21 26.62
N ASP A 41 -1.63 6.31 27.86
CA ASP A 41 -1.75 5.21 28.82
C ASP A 41 -2.72 4.11 28.36
N LYS A 42 -3.69 4.46 27.51
CA LYS A 42 -4.69 3.54 26.95
C LYS A 42 -4.28 2.92 25.62
N ARG A 43 -3.32 3.50 24.88
CA ARG A 43 -2.89 3.03 23.54
C ARG A 43 -2.40 1.59 23.55
N ARG A 44 -1.64 1.16 24.56
CA ARG A 44 -1.18 -0.23 24.68
C ARG A 44 -2.35 -1.21 24.74
N GLY A 45 -3.38 -0.87 25.51
CA GLY A 45 -4.59 -1.69 25.63
C GLY A 45 -5.38 -1.72 24.33
N LEU A 46 -5.49 -0.58 23.64
CA LEU A 46 -6.12 -0.48 22.33
C LEU A 46 -5.42 -1.36 21.28
N TYR A 47 -4.11 -1.21 21.11
CA TYR A 47 -3.35 -1.99 20.12
C TYR A 47 -3.40 -3.49 20.41
N LYS A 48 -3.48 -3.90 21.68
CA LYS A 48 -3.71 -5.31 22.02
C LYS A 48 -5.06 -5.81 21.46
N LYS A 49 -6.14 -5.06 21.67
CA LYS A 49 -7.47 -5.41 21.13
C LYS A 49 -7.47 -5.43 19.60
N LEU A 50 -6.83 -4.44 18.95
CA LEU A 50 -6.69 -4.41 17.49
C LEU A 50 -5.91 -5.62 16.98
N GLY A 51 -4.84 -6.03 17.67
CA GLY A 51 -4.10 -7.25 17.34
C GLY A 51 -4.95 -8.53 17.46
N GLU A 52 -5.85 -8.61 18.44
CA GLU A 52 -6.80 -9.72 18.57
C GLU A 52 -7.83 -9.73 17.43
N ILE A 53 -8.29 -8.56 16.98
CA ILE A 53 -9.17 -8.42 15.81
C ILE A 53 -8.41 -8.81 14.52
N ASP A 54 -7.18 -8.32 14.34
CA ASP A 54 -6.32 -8.65 13.21
C ASP A 54 -6.09 -10.16 13.10
N ALA A 55 -5.78 -10.83 14.22
CA ALA A 55 -5.61 -12.27 14.27
C ALA A 55 -6.90 -13.03 13.87
N ARG A 56 -8.06 -12.50 14.25
CA ARG A 56 -9.38 -13.11 14.00
C ARG A 56 -9.83 -12.98 12.55
N TYR A 57 -9.65 -11.82 11.91
CA TYR A 57 -10.09 -11.59 10.54
C TYR A 57 -9.01 -11.90 9.49
N GLY A 58 -7.74 -11.72 9.86
CA GLY A 58 -6.61 -11.96 8.96
C GLY A 58 -6.36 -10.83 7.98
N SER A 59 -5.63 -11.11 6.89
CA SER A 59 -5.26 -10.10 5.90
C SER A 59 -6.48 -9.48 5.22
N ARG A 60 -6.45 -8.14 5.11
CA ARG A 60 -7.53 -7.30 4.58
C ARG A 60 -7.10 -6.43 3.40
N ASP A 61 -5.85 -6.53 2.98
CA ASP A 61 -5.26 -5.62 1.98
C ASP A 61 -6.05 -5.60 0.66
N HIS A 62 -6.68 -6.73 0.36
CA HIS A 62 -7.53 -6.97 -0.80
C HIS A 62 -8.96 -6.46 -0.70
N LEU A 63 -9.39 -6.09 0.49
CA LEU A 63 -10.71 -5.52 0.76
C LEU A 63 -10.63 -4.04 1.08
N ARG A 64 -9.46 -3.40 0.92
CA ARG A 64 -9.25 -2.00 1.33
C ARG A 64 -10.31 -1.05 0.77
N TYR A 65 -10.71 -1.27 -0.48
CA TYR A 65 -11.70 -0.44 -1.16
C TYR A 65 -13.11 -0.73 -0.70
N GLN A 66 -13.45 -2.00 -0.49
CA GLN A 66 -14.75 -2.40 0.02
C GLN A 66 -14.92 -1.92 1.46
N ILE A 67 -13.86 -1.94 2.27
CA ILE A 67 -13.83 -1.37 3.62
C ILE A 67 -14.01 0.15 3.54
N ALA A 68 -13.26 0.85 2.69
CA ALA A 68 -13.40 2.30 2.52
C ALA A 68 -14.82 2.67 2.04
N ALA A 69 -15.36 1.95 1.05
CA ALA A 69 -16.72 2.16 0.56
C ALA A 69 -17.77 1.89 1.65
N HIS A 70 -17.60 0.83 2.45
CA HIS A 70 -18.49 0.54 3.57
C HIS A 70 -18.44 1.66 4.62
N LEU A 71 -17.25 2.10 5.01
CA LEU A 71 -17.04 3.20 5.98
C LEU A 71 -17.69 4.50 5.47
N ALA A 72 -17.51 4.83 4.19
CA ALA A 72 -18.17 5.97 3.56
C ALA A 72 -19.70 5.82 3.57
N SER A 73 -20.24 4.64 3.28
CA SER A 73 -21.69 4.39 3.29
C SER A 73 -22.34 4.57 4.66
N ILE A 74 -21.57 4.42 5.74
CA ILE A 74 -22.02 4.63 7.12
C ILE A 74 -21.61 6.01 7.69
N GLY A 75 -21.14 6.92 6.84
CA GLY A 75 -20.79 8.29 7.22
C GLY A 75 -19.45 8.46 7.94
N ARG A 76 -18.57 7.45 7.90
CA ARG A 76 -17.21 7.50 8.46
C ARG A 76 -16.18 7.74 7.36
N TYR A 77 -16.22 8.92 6.75
CA TYR A 77 -15.26 9.31 5.71
C TYR A 77 -14.71 10.70 5.96
N ILE A 78 -13.44 10.86 5.59
CA ILE A 78 -12.78 12.14 5.43
C ILE A 78 -12.70 12.37 3.92
N ASP A 79 -13.26 13.49 3.48
CA ASP A 79 -13.05 13.98 2.12
C ASP A 79 -11.60 14.46 2.01
N ALA A 80 -10.73 13.54 1.65
CA ALA A 80 -9.40 13.87 1.20
C ALA A 80 -9.52 14.06 -0.31
N PRO A 81 -8.96 15.14 -0.89
CA PRO A 81 -8.74 15.14 -2.32
C PRO A 81 -8.03 13.84 -2.68
N PRO A 82 -8.31 13.23 -3.85
CA PRO A 82 -7.47 12.14 -4.31
C PRO A 82 -6.04 12.62 -4.12
N MET A 83 -5.24 11.90 -3.30
CA MET A 83 -3.80 12.15 -3.25
C MET A 83 -3.41 12.25 -4.69
N GLU A 84 -3.00 13.44 -5.14
CA GLU A 84 -2.92 13.68 -6.58
C GLU A 84 -2.15 12.51 -7.15
N GLU A 85 -2.83 11.73 -7.99
CA GLU A 85 -2.21 10.71 -8.81
C GLU A 85 -1.37 11.50 -9.82
N GLU A 86 -0.38 12.25 -9.35
CA GLU A 86 0.80 12.50 -10.15
C GLU A 86 1.20 11.10 -10.59
N ASP A 87 1.24 10.89 -11.91
CA ASP A 87 1.88 9.75 -12.54
C ASP A 87 3.36 9.80 -12.16
N TRP A 88 3.63 9.54 -10.89
CA TRP A 88 4.90 9.74 -10.22
C TRP A 88 5.92 8.70 -10.68
N ILE A 89 5.43 7.68 -11.40
CA ILE A 89 6.23 6.73 -12.14
C ILE A 89 5.50 6.32 -13.42
N ASP A 90 6.26 6.20 -14.51
CA ASP A 90 5.73 5.74 -15.79
C ASP A 90 5.34 4.25 -15.73
N ASN A 91 4.54 3.81 -16.70
CA ASN A 91 4.18 2.40 -16.83
C ASN A 91 5.38 1.51 -17.14
N GLU A 92 6.43 2.08 -17.75
CA GLU A 92 7.65 1.40 -18.18
C GLU A 92 8.84 2.31 -17.92
N ALA A 93 9.96 1.73 -17.54
CA ALA A 93 11.23 2.44 -17.40
C ALA A 93 11.88 2.64 -18.78
N PRO A 94 12.80 3.61 -18.92
CA PRO A 94 13.54 3.80 -20.16
C PRO A 94 14.35 2.56 -20.57
N GLU A 95 14.33 2.25 -21.86
CA GLU A 95 15.13 1.15 -22.45
C GLU A 95 16.41 1.65 -23.17
N LEU A 96 16.84 2.89 -22.88
CA LEU A 96 18.01 3.52 -23.53
C LEU A 96 19.34 2.92 -23.01
N ALA A 97 20.36 2.90 -23.86
CA ALA A 97 21.69 2.35 -23.52
C ALA A 97 22.50 3.22 -22.55
N ASP A 98 22.07 4.46 -22.31
CA ASP A 98 22.70 5.41 -21.40
C ASP A 98 21.79 5.69 -20.20
N VAL A 99 22.40 6.18 -19.11
CA VAL A 99 21.66 6.69 -17.95
C VAL A 99 20.92 7.97 -18.33
N THR A 100 19.64 8.04 -17.99
CA THR A 100 18.74 9.15 -18.34
C THR A 100 18.43 10.03 -17.12
N PRO A 101 17.93 11.26 -17.31
CA PRO A 101 17.41 12.06 -16.21
C PRO A 101 16.27 11.39 -15.44
N TYR A 102 15.47 10.55 -16.13
CA TYR A 102 14.45 9.73 -15.48
C TYR A 102 15.09 8.75 -14.49
N ASP A 103 16.19 8.09 -14.88
CA ASP A 103 16.87 7.16 -13.98
C ASP A 103 17.38 7.87 -12.73
N VAL A 104 17.98 9.05 -12.89
CA VAL A 104 18.49 9.87 -11.77
C VAL A 104 17.37 10.29 -10.83
N ALA A 105 16.22 10.70 -11.37
CA ALA A 105 15.06 11.09 -10.58
C ALA A 105 14.47 9.92 -9.77
N HIS A 106 14.57 8.69 -10.29
CA HIS A 106 13.96 7.49 -9.69
C HIS A 106 14.95 6.54 -9.00
N LEU A 107 16.19 6.98 -8.74
CA LEU A 107 17.20 6.20 -8.00
C LEU A 107 16.67 5.59 -6.68
N PRO A 108 15.90 6.31 -5.83
CA PRO A 108 15.34 5.72 -4.61
C PRO A 108 14.40 4.54 -4.88
N ILE A 109 13.61 4.61 -5.96
CA ILE A 109 12.71 3.53 -6.37
C ILE A 109 13.53 2.32 -6.77
N TYR A 110 14.53 2.49 -7.63
CA TYR A 110 15.39 1.39 -8.08
C TYR A 110 16.11 0.69 -6.94
N ALA A 111 16.63 1.45 -5.98
CA ALA A 111 17.25 0.89 -4.77
C ALA A 111 16.25 0.02 -3.99
N VAL A 112 15.01 0.49 -3.80
CA VAL A 112 13.97 -0.29 -3.11
C VAL A 112 13.59 -1.54 -3.90
N LEU A 113 13.48 -1.48 -5.22
CA LEU A 113 13.18 -2.64 -6.07
C LEU A 113 14.28 -3.72 -5.95
N LEU A 114 15.56 -3.33 -5.99
CA LEU A 114 16.69 -4.26 -5.83
C LEU A 114 16.72 -4.87 -4.43
N MET A 115 16.51 -4.06 -3.38
CA MET A 115 16.44 -4.56 -2.00
C MET A 115 15.27 -5.52 -1.80
N ALA A 116 14.10 -5.20 -2.37
CA ALA A 116 12.91 -6.03 -2.28
C ALA A 116 13.11 -7.37 -2.99
N GLU A 117 13.74 -7.36 -4.17
CA GLU A 117 14.16 -8.56 -4.87
C GLU A 117 15.14 -9.40 -4.04
N ALA A 118 16.20 -8.80 -3.49
CA ALA A 118 17.19 -9.51 -2.69
C ALA A 118 16.57 -10.17 -1.44
N LYS A 119 15.47 -9.62 -0.93
CA LYS A 119 14.70 -10.17 0.19
C LYS A 119 13.60 -11.16 -0.22
N GLY A 120 13.41 -11.41 -1.52
CA GLY A 120 12.35 -12.27 -2.05
C GLY A 120 10.94 -11.73 -1.77
N ALA A 121 10.77 -10.41 -1.71
CA ALA A 121 9.47 -9.80 -1.47
C ALA A 121 8.48 -10.05 -2.62
N ASP A 122 7.20 -10.21 -2.31
CA ASP A 122 6.16 -10.32 -3.33
C ASP A 122 6.07 -9.01 -4.11
N TRP A 123 6.23 -9.10 -5.43
CA TRP A 123 6.16 -7.97 -6.35
C TRP A 123 4.87 -7.16 -6.20
N ARG A 124 3.76 -7.76 -5.79
CA ARG A 124 2.49 -7.07 -5.56
C ARG A 124 2.57 -6.08 -4.41
N ILE A 125 3.25 -6.46 -3.34
CA ILE A 125 3.48 -5.59 -2.18
C ILE A 125 4.39 -4.43 -2.60
N VAL A 126 5.43 -4.73 -3.37
CA VAL A 126 6.38 -3.73 -3.88
C VAL A 126 5.69 -2.77 -4.87
N ALA A 127 4.92 -3.27 -5.83
CA ALA A 127 4.20 -2.43 -6.78
C ALA A 127 3.24 -1.46 -6.07
N ARG A 128 2.54 -1.94 -5.03
CA ARG A 128 1.64 -1.11 -4.24
C ARG A 128 2.39 -0.07 -3.40
N ALA A 129 3.40 -0.49 -2.64
CA ALA A 129 4.07 0.37 -1.67
C ALA A 129 5.11 1.31 -2.30
N THR A 130 5.73 0.88 -3.41
CA THR A 130 6.88 1.53 -4.03
C THR A 130 6.57 2.09 -5.40
N LEU A 131 5.52 1.66 -6.10
CA LEU A 131 5.10 2.25 -7.39
C LEU A 131 3.75 2.94 -7.30
N ASN A 132 3.09 2.88 -6.13
CA ASN A 132 1.73 3.36 -5.90
C ASN A 132 0.70 2.80 -6.91
N ILE A 133 0.97 1.62 -7.50
CA ILE A 133 0.06 0.95 -8.44
C ILE A 133 -0.58 -0.23 -7.74
N ASP A 134 -1.91 -0.29 -7.73
CA ASP A 134 -2.59 -1.43 -7.14
C ASP A 134 -2.58 -2.65 -8.07
N PRO A 135 -1.89 -3.76 -7.71
CA PRO A 135 -1.91 -5.00 -8.49
C PRO A 135 -3.26 -5.73 -8.51
N GLU A 136 -4.22 -5.39 -7.65
CA GLU A 136 -5.54 -6.02 -7.65
C GLU A 136 -6.55 -5.29 -8.53
N ARG A 137 -6.41 -3.95 -8.67
CA ARG A 137 -7.24 -3.15 -9.60
C ARG A 137 -6.61 -3.00 -10.98
N GLN A 138 -5.28 -2.93 -11.03
CA GLN A 138 -4.52 -2.68 -12.25
C GLN A 138 -3.41 -3.75 -12.41
N PRO A 139 -3.75 -5.06 -12.44
CA PRO A 139 -2.77 -6.14 -12.40
C PRO A 139 -1.73 -6.04 -13.52
N GLU A 140 -2.18 -5.79 -14.74
CA GLU A 140 -1.29 -5.71 -15.91
C GLU A 140 -0.39 -4.48 -15.88
N ARG A 141 -0.90 -3.34 -15.42
CA ARG A 141 -0.10 -2.11 -15.26
C ARG A 141 0.95 -2.30 -14.16
N ALA A 142 0.53 -2.79 -12.99
CA ALA A 142 1.40 -3.03 -11.85
C ALA A 142 2.52 -4.02 -12.21
N ARG A 143 2.18 -5.10 -12.91
CA ARG A 143 3.14 -6.12 -13.36
C ARG A 143 4.16 -5.52 -14.34
N ARG A 144 3.70 -4.77 -15.35
CA ARG A 144 4.58 -4.12 -16.33
C ARG A 144 5.54 -3.12 -15.68
N ALA A 145 5.00 -2.20 -14.89
CA ALA A 145 5.80 -1.19 -14.22
C ALA A 145 6.85 -1.83 -13.31
N TRP A 146 6.45 -2.79 -12.47
CA TRP A 146 7.39 -3.52 -11.62
C TRP A 146 8.50 -4.22 -12.43
N ALA A 147 8.12 -4.96 -13.47
CA ALA A 147 9.08 -5.74 -14.25
C ALA A 147 10.07 -4.85 -15.01
N SER A 148 9.57 -3.81 -15.69
CA SER A 148 10.38 -2.88 -16.47
C SER A 148 11.34 -2.08 -15.57
N HIS A 149 10.85 -1.55 -14.44
CA HIS A 149 11.70 -0.79 -13.51
C HIS A 149 12.73 -1.66 -12.78
N LEU A 150 12.39 -2.91 -12.43
CA LEU A 150 13.35 -3.84 -11.84
C LEU A 150 14.43 -4.26 -12.87
N ALA A 151 14.06 -4.49 -14.12
CA ALA A 151 15.02 -4.77 -15.19
C ALA A 151 15.97 -3.58 -15.38
N ARG A 152 15.43 -2.36 -15.42
CA ARG A 152 16.24 -1.13 -15.51
C ARG A 152 17.17 -0.96 -14.30
N ALA A 153 16.67 -1.19 -13.09
CA ALA A 153 17.47 -1.11 -11.86
C ALA A 153 18.64 -2.10 -11.86
N ARG A 154 18.41 -3.34 -12.33
CA ARG A 154 19.49 -4.35 -12.46
C ARG A 154 20.54 -3.92 -13.47
N TRP A 155 20.12 -3.35 -14.60
CA TRP A 155 21.05 -2.83 -15.60
C TRP A 155 21.92 -1.70 -15.01
N LEU A 156 21.32 -0.76 -14.29
CA LEU A 156 22.04 0.33 -13.61
C LEU A 156 23.01 -0.19 -12.55
N ALA A 157 22.68 -1.26 -11.83
CA ALA A 157 23.58 -1.88 -10.86
C ALA A 157 24.81 -2.54 -11.49
N THR A 158 24.77 -2.81 -12.80
CA THR A 158 25.90 -3.34 -13.57
C THR A 158 26.64 -2.28 -14.37
N SER A 159 26.10 -1.05 -14.46
CA SER A 159 26.76 0.07 -15.11
C SER A 159 27.59 0.88 -14.11
N ASP A 160 28.54 1.67 -14.62
CA ASP A 160 29.51 2.43 -13.81
C ASP A 160 28.88 3.50 -12.89
N LEU A 161 27.55 3.66 -12.84
CA LEU A 161 26.86 4.66 -12.01
C LEU A 161 26.75 4.26 -10.53
N LEU A 162 26.86 2.96 -10.20
CA LEU A 162 26.67 2.43 -8.83
C LEU A 162 27.88 1.67 -8.28
N GLN A 163 29.03 1.71 -8.95
CA GLN A 163 30.32 1.19 -8.46
C GLN A 163 31.22 2.32 -7.94
#